data_AF-A0A7J2UQP9-F1
#
_entry.id   AF-A0A7J2UQP9-F1
#
_cell.length_a   1.000
_cell.length_b   1.000
_cell.length_c   1.000
_cell.angle_alpha   90.00
_cell.angle_beta   90.00
_cell.angle_gamma   90.00
#
_symmetry.space_group_name_H-M   'P 1'
#
loop_
_entity.id
_entity.type
_entity.pdbx_description
1 polymer ?
#
loop_
_entity_poly.entity_id
_entity_poly.type
_entity_poly.pdbx_seq_one_letter_code
_entity_poly.pdbx_strand_id
1 'polypeptide(L)'
;MPDKKYEDRGIVLDFLPQGNPTDRRPVHLREPLAQIVGDTFFTLLEVVPFRGVTLQPQEVVNIGKEGRDKIERIKRRIAYEDLTPVAKGELPIAIRTIVAQNQQRFVEFFNKAGPITSRFHALELLPGIGKKLMWTILQEREKQPFQSFEDIENRVKGIQNPLEMVAKRIEMELQGDEKYLLFVRGFPRKV
;
A
#
# COMPACT_ATOMS: atom_id res chain seq x y z
N MET A 1 -6.66 -23.28 10.63
CA MET A 1 -6.38 -22.41 9.46
C MET A 1 -5.66 -21.19 9.99
N PRO A 2 -4.55 -20.73 9.41
CA PRO A 2 -3.95 -19.48 9.90
C PRO A 2 -4.99 -18.37 9.78
N ASP A 3 -5.18 -17.58 10.83
CA ASP A 3 -6.17 -16.53 10.88
C ASP A 3 -6.04 -15.64 9.64
N LYS A 4 -7.13 -15.57 8.86
CA LYS A 4 -7.17 -14.74 7.67
C LYS A 4 -7.05 -13.30 8.12
N LYS A 5 -5.86 -12.71 8.01
CA LYS A 5 -5.63 -11.30 8.34
C LYS A 5 -6.43 -10.43 7.37
N TYR A 6 -7.13 -9.43 7.89
CA TYR A 6 -7.90 -8.46 7.12
C TYR A 6 -7.28 -7.07 7.29
N GLU A 7 -7.67 -6.13 6.43
CA GLU A 7 -7.42 -4.72 6.69
C GLU A 7 -8.42 -4.24 7.74
N ASP A 8 -7.94 -3.53 8.76
CA ASP A 8 -8.81 -2.93 9.78
C ASP A 8 -9.04 -1.44 9.54
N ARG A 9 -8.12 -0.81 8.78
CA ARG A 9 -8.12 0.60 8.42
C ARG A 9 -7.69 0.80 6.98
N GLY A 10 -8.07 1.94 6.40
CA GLY A 10 -7.62 2.35 5.08
C GLY A 10 -7.68 3.86 4.90
N ILE A 11 -7.06 4.33 3.81
CA ILE A 11 -7.07 5.72 3.39
C ILE A 11 -7.95 5.85 2.15
N VAL A 12 -8.86 6.83 2.16
CA VAL A 12 -9.73 7.14 1.04
C VAL A 12 -8.93 7.74 -0.11
N LEU A 13 -9.11 7.19 -1.31
CA LEU A 13 -8.48 7.65 -2.55
C LEU A 13 -9.45 8.47 -3.39
N ASP A 14 -10.72 8.06 -3.44
CA ASP A 14 -11.77 8.76 -4.17
C ASP A 14 -13.14 8.42 -3.58
N PHE A 15 -14.07 9.37 -3.65
CA PHE A 15 -15.46 9.19 -3.23
C PHE A 15 -16.40 9.54 -4.37
N LEU A 16 -17.28 8.60 -4.71
CA LEU A 16 -18.24 8.64 -5.79
C LEU A 16 -19.67 8.63 -5.20
N PRO A 17 -20.27 9.81 -4.91
CA PRO A 17 -21.56 9.88 -4.23
C PRO A 17 -22.70 9.22 -5.02
N GLN A 18 -22.60 9.24 -6.35
CA GLN A 18 -23.58 8.66 -7.28
C GLN A 18 -23.20 7.23 -7.73
N GLY A 19 -22.20 6.63 -7.09
CA GLY A 19 -21.64 5.33 -7.46
C GLY A 19 -20.73 5.37 -8.67
N ASN A 20 -20.30 4.19 -9.12
CA ASN A 20 -19.37 4.06 -10.25
C ASN A 20 -20.03 4.56 -11.55
N PRO A 21 -19.44 5.54 -12.27
CA PRO A 21 -20.00 6.06 -13.52
C PRO A 21 -20.16 5.01 -14.62
N THR A 22 -19.34 3.97 -14.62
CA THR A 22 -19.40 2.87 -15.60
C THR A 22 -20.41 1.79 -15.23
N ASP A 23 -21.05 1.90 -14.07
CA ASP A 23 -22.10 0.99 -13.63
C ASP A 23 -23.32 1.10 -14.56
N ARG A 24 -23.61 0.02 -15.29
CA ARG A 24 -24.71 -0.05 -16.26
C ARG A 24 -26.09 -0.13 -15.60
N ARG A 25 -26.15 -0.31 -14.28
CA ARG A 25 -27.41 -0.35 -13.54
C ARG A 25 -28.11 1.02 -13.58
N PRO A 26 -29.45 1.06 -13.57
CA PRO A 26 -30.21 2.29 -13.44
C PRO A 26 -29.73 3.17 -12.28
N VAL A 27 -29.74 4.49 -12.46
CA VAL A 27 -29.21 5.46 -11.49
C VAL A 27 -29.78 5.27 -10.08
N HIS A 28 -31.07 4.93 -9.97
CA HIS A 28 -31.74 4.69 -8.68
C HIS A 28 -31.28 3.43 -7.93
N LEU A 29 -30.53 2.53 -8.59
CA LEU A 29 -29.92 1.34 -7.98
C LEU A 29 -28.43 1.52 -7.69
N ARG A 30 -27.85 2.66 -8.06
CA ARG A 30 -26.46 2.99 -7.74
C ARG A 30 -26.38 3.36 -6.26
N GLU A 31 -25.32 2.89 -5.62
CA GLU A 31 -25.02 3.19 -4.23
C GLU A 31 -23.76 4.06 -4.17
N PRO A 32 -23.62 4.96 -3.17
CA PRO A 32 -22.37 5.66 -2.93
C PRO A 32 -21.21 4.67 -2.77
N LEU A 33 -20.06 5.04 -3.31
CA LEU A 33 -18.89 4.18 -3.32
C LEU A 33 -17.65 5.02 -3.02
N ALA A 34 -16.73 4.48 -2.24
CA ALA A 34 -15.36 5.00 -2.16
C ALA A 34 -14.36 3.94 -2.58
N GLN A 35 -13.28 4.39 -3.21
CA GLN A 35 -12.09 3.59 -3.43
C GLN A 35 -11.07 3.94 -2.34
N ILE A 36 -10.50 2.91 -1.71
CA ILE A 36 -9.56 3.08 -0.59
C ILE A 36 -8.36 2.15 -0.77
N VAL A 37 -7.25 2.49 -0.09
CA VAL A 37 -6.09 1.60 0.10
C VAL A 37 -5.98 1.22 1.58
N GLY A 38 -5.90 -0.07 1.88
CA GLY A 38 -5.69 -0.56 3.25
C GLY A 38 -4.30 -0.20 3.78
N ASP A 39 -4.17 0.10 5.07
CA ASP A 39 -2.90 0.55 5.66
C ASP A 39 -1.94 -0.59 6.01
N THR A 40 -2.43 -1.83 6.06
CA THR A 40 -1.64 -2.98 6.50
C THR A 40 -1.12 -3.78 5.32
N PHE A 41 -1.94 -4.09 4.32
CA PHE A 41 -1.49 -4.89 3.17
C PHE A 41 -1.59 -4.14 1.83
N PHE A 42 -1.83 -2.83 1.88
CA PHE A 42 -2.05 -2.00 0.70
C PHE A 42 -3.18 -2.53 -0.19
N THR A 43 -4.14 -3.24 0.40
CA THR A 43 -5.23 -3.82 -0.38
C THR A 43 -6.10 -2.71 -0.94
N LEU A 44 -6.27 -2.66 -2.26
CA LEU A 44 -7.22 -1.77 -2.90
C LEU A 44 -8.64 -2.34 -2.75
N LEU A 45 -9.55 -1.50 -2.25
CA LEU A 45 -10.92 -1.88 -1.92
C LEU A 45 -11.90 -0.85 -2.47
N GLU A 46 -13.04 -1.37 -2.92
CA GLU A 46 -14.28 -0.60 -3.04
C GLU A 46 -15.10 -0.80 -1.76
N VAL A 47 -15.51 0.30 -1.14
CA VAL A 47 -16.31 0.29 0.08
C VAL A 47 -17.56 1.15 -0.09
N VAL A 48 -18.62 0.78 0.63
CA VAL A 48 -19.89 1.50 0.66
C VAL A 48 -19.98 2.22 2.01
N PRO A 49 -20.04 3.56 2.03
CA PRO A 49 -20.25 4.31 3.26
C PRO A 49 -21.70 4.22 3.73
N PHE A 50 -21.95 4.52 5.00
CA PHE A 50 -23.31 4.66 5.51
C PHE A 50 -24.06 5.80 4.79
N ARG A 51 -25.40 5.70 4.73
CA ARG A 51 -26.23 6.73 4.10
C ARG A 51 -25.97 8.10 4.71
N GLY A 52 -25.77 9.11 3.86
CA GLY A 52 -25.54 10.50 4.26
C GLY A 52 -24.08 10.81 4.66
N VAL A 53 -23.20 9.81 4.74
CA VAL A 53 -21.77 10.04 4.99
C VAL A 53 -21.09 10.48 3.71
N THR A 54 -20.31 11.56 3.82
CA THR A 54 -19.37 11.99 2.79
C THR A 54 -17.95 11.66 3.23
N LEU A 55 -17.11 11.23 2.28
CA LEU A 55 -15.71 10.92 2.51
C LEU A 55 -14.83 11.87 1.71
N GLN A 56 -13.65 12.19 2.24
CA GLN A 56 -12.65 13.02 1.56
C GLN A 56 -11.42 12.20 1.17
N PRO A 57 -10.75 12.50 0.04
CA PRO A 57 -9.43 11.92 -0.24
C PRO A 57 -8.46 12.15 0.93
N GLN A 58 -7.56 11.20 1.14
CA GLN A 58 -6.61 11.14 2.25
C GLN A 58 -7.23 10.97 3.65
N GLU A 59 -8.54 10.82 3.76
CA GLU A 59 -9.20 10.52 5.01
C GLU A 59 -8.93 9.08 5.46
N VAL A 60 -8.57 8.89 6.74
CA VAL A 60 -8.45 7.56 7.35
C VAL A 60 -9.81 7.06 7.80
N VAL A 61 -10.18 5.86 7.38
CA VAL A 61 -11.45 5.20 7.73
C VAL A 61 -11.22 3.82 8.34
N ASN A 62 -12.08 3.44 9.29
CA ASN A 62 -12.11 2.10 9.88
C ASN A 62 -12.96 1.16 9.01
N ILE A 63 -12.38 0.00 8.64
CA ILE A 63 -13.01 -1.03 7.81
C ILE A 63 -12.98 -2.44 8.45
N GLY A 64 -12.40 -2.55 9.63
CA GLY A 64 -12.38 -3.75 10.46
C GLY A 64 -13.79 -4.28 10.76
N LYS A 65 -13.88 -5.50 11.30
CA LYS A 65 -15.18 -6.11 11.62
C LYS A 65 -15.97 -5.33 12.68
N GLU A 66 -15.25 -4.65 13.57
CA GLU A 66 -15.76 -3.82 14.65
C GLU A 66 -15.26 -2.38 14.46
N GLY A 67 -15.94 -1.40 15.07
CA GLY A 67 -15.46 -0.01 15.09
C GLY A 67 -15.64 0.79 13.80
N ARG A 68 -16.48 0.32 12.86
CA ARG A 68 -16.85 1.11 11.67
C ARG A 68 -17.78 2.25 12.06
N ASP A 69 -17.38 3.46 11.73
CA ASP A 69 -18.12 4.69 11.96
C ASP A 69 -18.69 5.27 10.66
N LYS A 70 -17.91 5.20 9.56
CA LYS A 70 -18.27 5.77 8.25
C LYS A 70 -18.58 4.74 7.18
N ILE A 71 -18.03 3.53 7.31
CA ILE A 71 -18.11 2.48 6.30
C ILE A 71 -19.16 1.44 6.68
N GLU A 72 -20.17 1.24 5.85
CA GLU A 72 -21.18 0.19 6.05
C GLU A 72 -20.57 -1.18 5.75
N ARG A 73 -19.97 -1.34 4.56
CA ARG A 73 -19.42 -2.61 4.10
C ARG A 73 -18.28 -2.46 3.09
N ILE A 74 -17.43 -3.48 3.05
CA ILE A 74 -16.49 -3.69 1.94
C ILE A 74 -17.28 -4.35 0.80
N LYS A 75 -17.33 -3.70 -0.36
CA LYS A 75 -18.02 -4.20 -1.56
C LYS A 75 -17.20 -5.28 -2.25
N ARG A 76 -15.94 -4.98 -2.57
CA ARG A 76 -15.01 -5.91 -3.21
C ARG A 76 -13.56 -5.44 -3.09
N ARG A 77 -12.62 -6.37 -3.30
CA ARG A 77 -11.24 -6.02 -3.67
C ARG A 77 -11.21 -5.60 -5.14
N ILE A 78 -10.36 -4.64 -5.46
CA ILE A 78 -10.15 -4.17 -6.82
C ILE A 78 -8.66 -4.27 -7.19
N ALA A 79 -8.36 -4.24 -8.49
CA ALA A 79 -7.00 -4.13 -9.00
C ALA A 79 -6.64 -2.66 -9.31
N TYR A 80 -5.38 -2.38 -9.60
CA TYR A 80 -4.94 -1.02 -9.93
C TYR A 80 -5.61 -0.49 -11.20
N GLU A 81 -5.91 -1.35 -12.19
CA GLU A 81 -6.65 -0.95 -13.39
C GLU A 81 -8.07 -0.43 -13.11
N ASP A 82 -8.70 -0.89 -12.02
CA ASP A 82 -10.05 -0.50 -11.63
C ASP A 82 -10.12 0.87 -10.92
N LEU A 83 -8.97 1.43 -10.52
CA LEU A 83 -8.93 2.73 -9.84
C LEU A 83 -9.40 3.86 -10.77
N THR A 84 -10.17 4.79 -10.24
CA THR A 84 -10.52 6.03 -10.95
C THR A 84 -9.26 6.87 -11.21
N PRO A 85 -9.28 7.79 -12.20
CA PRO A 85 -8.17 8.71 -12.41
C PRO A 85 -7.82 9.52 -11.16
N VAL A 86 -8.83 9.93 -10.38
CA VAL A 86 -8.65 10.63 -9.11
C VAL A 86 -7.95 9.71 -8.10
N ALA A 87 -8.46 8.49 -7.92
CA ALA A 87 -7.85 7.54 -6.99
C ALA A 87 -6.40 7.19 -7.34
N LYS A 88 -6.06 7.10 -8.64
CA LYS A 88 -4.67 6.92 -9.10
C LYS A 88 -3.79 8.12 -8.76
N GLY A 89 -4.30 9.34 -8.86
CA GLY A 89 -3.57 10.55 -8.46
C GLY A 89 -3.33 10.64 -6.95
N GLU A 90 -4.27 10.17 -6.14
CA GLU A 90 -4.21 10.21 -4.68
C GLU A 90 -3.41 9.06 -4.05
N LEU A 91 -3.30 7.93 -4.75
CA LEU A 91 -2.64 6.72 -4.25
C LEU A 91 -1.18 6.94 -3.82
N PRO A 92 -0.30 7.63 -4.57
CA PRO A 92 1.08 7.86 -4.15
C PRO A 92 1.19 8.66 -2.84
N ILE A 93 0.24 9.57 -2.58
CA ILE A 93 0.19 10.37 -1.35
C ILE A 93 -0.24 9.48 -0.17
N ALA A 94 -1.27 8.65 -0.38
CA ALA A 94 -1.75 7.72 0.63
C ALA A 94 -0.68 6.69 1.01
N ILE A 95 0.02 6.11 0.02
CA ILE A 95 1.12 5.15 0.26
C ILE A 95 2.23 5.81 1.08
N ARG A 96 2.68 7.01 0.71
CA ARG A 96 3.71 7.75 1.48
C ARG A 96 3.28 7.97 2.92
N THR A 97 2.03 8.34 3.13
CA THR A 97 1.46 8.56 4.47
C THR A 97 1.48 7.27 5.29
N ILE A 98 1.05 6.14 4.71
CA ILE A 98 1.08 4.83 5.37
C ILE A 98 2.52 4.42 5.72
N VAL A 99 3.47 4.61 4.79
CA VAL A 99 4.88 4.27 4.99
C VAL A 99 5.50 5.11 6.10
N ALA A 100 5.24 6.42 6.12
CA ALA A 100 5.72 7.34 7.15
C ALA A 100 5.18 6.96 8.54
N GLN A 101 3.86 6.73 8.65
CA GLN A 101 3.21 6.38 9.91
C GLN A 101 3.64 5.02 10.46
N ASN A 102 4.05 4.10 9.57
CA ASN A 102 4.47 2.74 9.93
C ASN A 102 5.96 2.51 9.64
N GLN A 103 6.80 3.54 9.75
CA GLN A 103 8.22 3.51 9.38
C GLN A 103 8.94 2.26 9.89
N GLN A 104 8.74 1.88 11.15
CA GLN A 104 9.45 0.76 11.76
C GLN A 104 9.29 -0.55 10.99
N ARG A 105 8.10 -0.80 10.43
CA ARG A 105 7.83 -2.00 9.61
C ARG A 105 8.72 -2.07 8.38
N PHE A 106 8.98 -0.93 7.75
CA PHE A 106 9.75 -0.85 6.53
C PHE A 106 11.25 -0.78 6.81
N VAL A 107 11.67 -0.13 7.89
CA VAL A 107 13.05 -0.21 8.41
C VAL A 107 13.41 -1.67 8.74
N GLU A 108 12.47 -2.41 9.32
CA GLU A 108 12.65 -3.83 9.60
C GLU A 108 12.91 -4.65 8.33
N PHE A 109 12.31 -4.28 7.20
CA PHE A 109 12.63 -4.90 5.91
C PHE A 109 14.10 -4.69 5.53
N PHE A 110 14.66 -3.48 5.69
CA PHE A 110 16.09 -3.25 5.45
C PHE A 110 16.98 -4.12 6.36
N ASN A 111 16.57 -4.28 7.62
CA ASN A 111 17.31 -5.08 8.60
C ASN A 111 17.23 -6.59 8.34
N LYS A 112 16.09 -7.11 7.88
CA LYS A 112 15.82 -8.55 7.79
C LYS A 112 15.76 -9.13 6.38
N ALA A 113 15.70 -8.30 5.34
CA ALA A 113 15.63 -8.76 3.96
C ALA A 113 16.80 -9.72 3.63
N GLY A 114 16.48 -10.83 2.97
CA GLY A 114 17.44 -11.87 2.59
C GLY A 114 17.52 -12.12 1.09
N PRO A 115 18.34 -13.08 0.66
CA PRO A 115 18.41 -13.52 -0.73
C PRO A 115 17.09 -14.17 -1.18
N ILE A 116 16.62 -13.80 -2.38
CA ILE A 116 15.51 -14.47 -3.07
C ILE A 116 16.05 -15.70 -3.83
N THR A 117 17.20 -15.54 -4.47
CA THR A 117 17.97 -16.62 -5.09
C THR A 117 19.44 -16.47 -4.74
N SER A 118 20.28 -17.44 -5.10
CA SER A 118 21.73 -17.36 -4.90
C SER A 118 22.39 -16.15 -5.57
N ARG A 119 21.74 -15.53 -6.57
CA ARG A 119 22.26 -14.36 -7.31
C ARG A 119 21.43 -13.09 -7.14
N PHE A 120 20.32 -13.13 -6.40
CA PHE A 120 19.37 -12.02 -6.34
C PHE A 120 18.84 -11.80 -4.93
N HIS A 121 18.98 -10.58 -4.41
CA HIS A 121 18.62 -10.20 -3.06
C HIS A 121 17.33 -9.38 -3.02
N ALA A 122 16.50 -9.55 -1.97
CA ALA A 122 15.23 -8.85 -1.86
C ALA A 122 15.37 -7.32 -1.79
N LEU A 123 16.47 -6.80 -1.24
CA LEU A 123 16.77 -5.36 -1.26
C LEU A 123 16.87 -4.79 -2.68
N GLU A 124 17.32 -5.58 -3.65
CA GLU A 124 17.48 -5.13 -5.05
C GLU A 124 16.14 -4.93 -5.77
N LEU A 125 15.03 -5.39 -5.16
CA LEU A 125 13.70 -5.10 -5.65
C LEU A 125 13.28 -3.65 -5.39
N LEU A 126 13.89 -2.97 -4.41
CA LEU A 126 13.61 -1.55 -4.18
C LEU A 126 14.19 -0.71 -5.33
N PRO A 127 13.38 0.17 -5.95
CA PRO A 127 13.84 1.05 -7.01
C PRO A 127 15.07 1.86 -6.59
N GLY A 128 16.14 1.80 -7.38
CA GLY A 128 17.40 2.49 -7.10
C GLY A 128 18.43 1.68 -6.30
N ILE A 129 18.08 0.48 -5.80
CA ILE A 129 19.06 -0.40 -5.14
C ILE A 129 19.68 -1.39 -6.13
N GLY A 130 20.87 -1.05 -6.62
CA GLY A 130 21.73 -2.00 -7.32
C GLY A 130 22.64 -2.79 -6.38
N LYS A 131 23.42 -3.73 -6.93
CA LYS A 131 24.38 -4.57 -6.18
C LYS A 131 25.29 -3.80 -5.23
N LYS A 132 25.86 -2.68 -5.69
CA LYS A 132 26.76 -1.86 -4.87
C LYS A 132 26.06 -1.36 -3.61
N LEU A 133 24.88 -0.76 -3.77
CA LEU A 133 24.12 -0.19 -2.67
C LEU A 133 23.58 -1.28 -1.74
N MET A 134 23.11 -2.39 -2.31
CA MET A 134 22.71 -3.58 -1.55
C MET A 134 23.84 -4.05 -0.62
N TRP A 135 25.07 -4.19 -1.11
CA TRP A 135 26.20 -4.61 -0.26
C TRP A 135 26.49 -3.60 0.85
N THR A 136 26.42 -2.30 0.57
CA THR A 136 26.58 -1.27 1.60
C THR A 136 25.51 -1.41 2.70
N ILE A 137 24.25 -1.63 2.33
CA ILE A 137 23.15 -1.82 3.30
C ILE A 137 23.41 -3.04 4.18
N LEU A 138 23.85 -4.16 3.59
CA LEU A 138 24.18 -5.39 4.32
C LEU A 138 25.32 -5.18 5.32
N GLN A 139 26.40 -4.52 4.90
CA GLN A 139 27.53 -4.21 5.76
C GLN A 139 27.16 -3.27 6.91
N GLU A 140 26.34 -2.27 6.65
CA GLU A 140 25.91 -1.33 7.69
C GLU A 140 25.00 -2.01 8.71
N ARG A 141 23.99 -2.78 8.28
CA ARG A 141 23.07 -3.46 9.22
C ARG A 141 23.75 -4.54 10.07
N GLU A 142 24.83 -5.15 9.58
CA GLU A 142 25.65 -6.12 10.34
C GLU A 142 26.36 -5.46 11.53
N LYS A 143 26.77 -4.20 11.39
CA LYS A 143 27.36 -3.43 12.50
C LYS A 143 26.31 -3.14 13.57
N GLN A 144 25.14 -2.66 13.11
CA GLN A 144 24.00 -2.35 13.96
C GLN A 144 22.72 -2.26 13.12
N PRO A 145 21.59 -2.83 13.57
CA PRO A 145 20.30 -2.65 12.91
C PRO A 145 19.92 -1.18 12.77
N PHE A 146 19.31 -0.83 11.64
CA PHE A 146 18.78 0.50 11.40
C PHE A 146 17.60 0.80 12.31
N GLN A 147 17.49 2.05 12.77
CA GLN A 147 16.40 2.50 13.65
C GLN A 147 15.35 3.35 12.93
N SER A 148 15.71 4.00 11.83
CA SER A 148 14.82 4.91 11.09
C SER A 148 15.22 4.99 9.61
N PHE A 149 14.38 5.61 8.78
CA PHE A 149 14.78 5.94 7.40
C PHE A 149 15.93 6.94 7.37
N GLU A 150 15.94 7.90 8.29
CA GLU A 150 17.03 8.86 8.46
C GLU A 150 18.35 8.17 8.84
N ASP A 151 18.32 7.16 9.71
CA ASP A 151 19.50 6.37 10.07
C ASP A 151 20.06 5.60 8.86
N ILE A 152 19.18 5.04 8.02
CA ILE A 152 19.57 4.39 6.75
C ILE A 152 20.24 5.42 5.82
N GLU A 153 19.64 6.59 5.65
CA GLU A 153 20.13 7.65 4.78
C GLU A 153 21.50 8.19 5.22
N ASN A 154 21.69 8.36 6.53
CA ASN A 154 22.94 8.85 7.10
C ASN A 154 24.10 7.85 7.00
N ARG A 155 23.81 6.55 7.11
CA ARG A 155 24.85 5.49 7.15
C ARG A 155 25.17 4.91 5.78
N VAL A 156 24.18 4.76 4.92
CA VAL A 156 24.33 4.10 3.62
C VAL A 156 24.64 5.14 2.55
N LYS A 157 25.93 5.39 2.31
CA LYS A 157 26.38 6.36 1.29
C LYS A 157 25.74 6.09 -0.08
N GLY A 158 25.01 7.09 -0.59
CA GLY A 158 24.38 7.05 -1.91
C GLY A 158 22.95 6.51 -1.93
N ILE A 159 22.39 6.09 -0.79
CA ILE A 159 20.95 5.96 -0.67
C ILE A 159 20.35 7.36 -0.51
N GLN A 160 19.23 7.62 -1.18
CA GLN A 160 18.50 8.88 -1.08
C GLN A 160 17.04 8.55 -0.85
N ASN A 161 16.47 9.14 0.20
CA ASN A 161 15.05 9.00 0.55
C ASN A 161 14.53 7.53 0.56
N PRO A 162 14.92 6.71 1.55
CA PRO A 162 14.46 5.32 1.67
C PRO A 162 12.93 5.17 1.73
N LEU A 163 12.24 6.17 2.27
CA LEU A 163 10.77 6.21 2.31
C LEU A 163 10.19 6.19 0.90
N GLU A 164 10.70 7.04 0.00
CA GLU A 164 10.23 7.12 -1.38
C GLU A 164 10.53 5.84 -2.16
N MET A 165 11.68 5.21 -1.90
CA MET A 165 12.03 3.92 -2.52
C MET A 165 11.01 2.83 -2.16
N VAL A 166 10.62 2.77 -0.89
CA VAL A 166 9.59 1.85 -0.39
C VAL A 166 8.22 2.19 -0.98
N ALA A 167 7.82 3.46 -0.96
CA ALA A 167 6.54 3.90 -1.50
C ALA A 167 6.40 3.56 -2.99
N LYS A 168 7.45 3.84 -3.78
CA LYS A 168 7.50 3.51 -5.20
C LYS A 168 7.46 2.01 -5.44
N ARG A 169 8.14 1.21 -4.61
CA ARG A 169 8.05 -0.25 -4.68
C ARG A 169 6.62 -0.75 -4.47
N ILE A 170 5.93 -0.23 -3.46
CA ILE A 170 4.53 -0.57 -3.19
C ILE A 170 3.65 -0.23 -4.39
N GLU A 171 3.81 0.96 -4.98
CA GLU A 171 3.05 1.36 -6.15
C GLU A 171 3.28 0.41 -7.36
N MET A 172 4.53 0.08 -7.65
CA MET A 172 4.88 -0.90 -8.70
C MET A 172 4.27 -2.28 -8.42
N GLU A 173 4.32 -2.72 -7.16
CA GLU A 173 3.69 -3.96 -6.73
C GLU A 173 2.16 -3.92 -6.84
N LEU A 174 1.50 -2.77 -6.74
CA LEU A 174 0.06 -2.65 -6.96
C LEU A 174 -0.30 -2.62 -8.45
N GLN A 175 0.58 -2.10 -9.31
CA GLN A 175 0.38 -2.06 -10.76
C GLN A 175 0.36 -3.47 -11.39
N GLY A 176 1.04 -4.44 -10.78
CA GLY A 176 0.92 -5.86 -11.14
C GLY A 176 1.98 -6.41 -12.08
N ASP A 177 2.98 -5.61 -12.44
CA ASP A 177 4.10 -6.04 -13.30
C ASP A 177 5.22 -6.75 -12.52
N GLU A 178 5.15 -6.74 -11.19
CA GLU A 178 6.18 -7.28 -10.32
C GLU A 178 5.99 -8.77 -10.04
N LYS A 179 7.00 -9.59 -10.39
CA LYS A 179 7.02 -11.03 -10.11
C LYS A 179 7.04 -11.33 -8.60
N TYR A 180 7.70 -10.50 -7.80
CA TYR A 180 7.87 -10.70 -6.36
C TYR A 180 7.13 -9.60 -5.62
N LEU A 181 6.29 -9.97 -4.65
CA LEU A 181 5.56 -9.01 -3.82
C LEU A 181 6.20 -8.97 -2.44
N LEU A 182 6.69 -7.80 -2.02
CA LEU A 182 7.32 -7.58 -0.73
C LEU A 182 6.32 -7.04 0.30
N PHE A 183 5.47 -6.11 -0.12
CA PHE A 183 4.68 -5.28 0.79
C PHE A 183 3.18 -5.45 0.58
N VAL A 184 2.75 -5.71 -0.66
CA VAL A 184 1.33 -5.83 -0.99
C VAL A 184 0.84 -7.26 -0.84
N ARG A 185 -0.44 -7.42 -0.49
CA ARG A 185 -1.10 -8.74 -0.58
C ARG A 185 -1.50 -9.02 -2.02
N GLY A 186 -1.21 -10.24 -2.48
CA GLY A 186 -1.53 -10.70 -3.84
C GLY A 186 -2.95 -10.34 -4.33
N PHE A 187 -3.04 -10.18 -5.65
CA PHE A 187 -4.19 -9.61 -6.36
C PHE A 187 -5.47 -10.43 -6.21
N PRO A 188 -6.65 -9.80 -6.34
CA PRO A 188 -7.89 -10.54 -6.55
C PRO A 188 -7.75 -11.44 -7.78
N ARG A 189 -8.30 -12.67 -7.71
CA ARG A 189 -8.37 -13.52 -8.90
C ARG A 189 -9.28 -12.83 -9.92
N LYS A 190 -8.82 -12.68 -11.16
CA LYS A 190 -9.69 -12.31 -12.28
C LYS A 190 -10.70 -13.45 -12.43
N VAL A 191 -11.97 -13.16 -12.15
CA VAL A 191 -13.10 -14.07 -12.36
C VAL A 191 -13.57 -13.92 -13.80
#